data_AF-W0FU48-F1
#
_entry.id   AF-W0FU48-F1
#
_cell.length_a   1.000
_cell.length_b   1.000
_cell.length_c   1.000
_cell.angle_alpha   90.00
_cell.angle_beta   90.00
_cell.angle_gamma   90.00
#
_symmetry.space_group_name_H-M   'P 1'
#
loop_
_entity.id
_entity.type
_entity.pdbx_description
1 polymer ?
#
loop_
_entity_poly.entity_id
_entity_poly.type
_entity_poly.pdbx_seq_one_letter_code
_entity_poly.pdbx_strand_id
1 'polypeptide(L)'
;MSEAPKKRWYVVQAFSGFEGRVATSLREHIKLHNMEDLFGEVMVPTEEVVEIRGGQRRKSERKFFPGYVLVQMVMNDASWHLVR
;
A
#
# COMPACT_ATOMS: atom_id res chain seq x y z
N MET A 1 11.83 -7.93 29.82
CA MET A 1 12.00 -8.25 28.39
C MET A 1 10.97 -7.42 27.65
N SER A 2 11.39 -6.31 27.06
CA SER A 2 10.47 -5.43 26.34
C SER A 2 10.15 -6.08 25.01
N GLU A 3 8.88 -6.42 24.78
CA GLU A 3 8.38 -6.95 23.51
C GLU A 3 8.73 -5.93 22.41
N ALA A 4 9.61 -6.31 21.48
CA ALA A 4 9.85 -5.49 20.31
C ALA A 4 8.50 -5.31 19.59
N PRO A 5 8.11 -4.09 19.22
CA PRO A 5 6.80 -3.83 18.62
C PRO A 5 6.64 -4.69 17.36
N LYS A 6 5.74 -5.68 17.43
CA LYS A 6 5.49 -6.59 16.31
C LYS A 6 4.76 -5.83 15.20
N LYS A 7 5.43 -5.73 14.05
CA LYS A 7 4.81 -5.29 12.80
C LYS A 7 3.78 -6.34 12.38
N ARG A 8 2.54 -5.91 12.15
CA ARG A 8 1.44 -6.77 11.67
C ARG A 8 1.00 -6.27 10.29
N TRP A 9 0.41 -7.17 9.52
CA TRP A 9 -0.18 -6.82 8.23
C TRP A 9 -1.57 -6.24 8.45
N TYR A 10 -1.79 -5.07 7.89
CA TYR A 10 -3.06 -4.36 7.87
C TYR A 10 -3.52 -4.18 6.44
N VAL A 11 -4.85 -4.20 6.27
CA VAL A 11 -5.50 -3.95 5.00
C VAL A 11 -6.10 -2.55 5.06
N VAL A 12 -5.67 -1.69 4.15
CA VAL A 12 -6.17 -0.33 3.99
C VAL A 12 -7.07 -0.31 2.77
N GLN A 13 -8.29 0.18 2.94
CA GLN A 13 -9.19 0.40 1.82
C GLN A 13 -8.76 1.69 1.10
N ALA A 14 -8.51 1.60 -0.20
CA ALA A 14 -8.14 2.69 -1.07
C ALA A 14 -9.18 2.89 -2.17
N PHE A 15 -9.18 4.06 -2.80
CA PHE A 15 -10.01 4.29 -3.98
C PHE A 15 -9.51 3.46 -5.17
N SER A 16 -10.43 2.71 -5.79
CA SER A 16 -10.12 1.90 -6.97
C SER A 16 -9.54 2.77 -8.08
N GLY A 17 -8.33 2.42 -8.54
CA GLY A 17 -7.60 3.14 -9.61
C GLY A 17 -6.56 4.12 -9.09
N PHE A 18 -6.56 4.38 -7.78
CA PHE A 18 -5.54 5.19 -7.11
C PHE A 18 -4.65 4.36 -6.19
N GLU A 19 -4.80 3.05 -6.14
CA GLU A 19 -4.07 2.15 -5.22
C GLU A 19 -2.55 2.32 -5.32
N GLY A 20 -2.00 2.40 -6.53
CA GLY A 20 -0.57 2.67 -6.74
C GLY A 20 -0.14 4.06 -6.25
N ARG A 21 -1.00 5.07 -6.45
CA ARG A 21 -0.76 6.43 -5.95
C ARG A 21 -0.84 6.47 -4.43
N VAL A 22 -1.83 5.82 -3.82
CA VAL A 22 -1.98 5.70 -2.36
C VAL A 22 -0.78 5.01 -1.75
N ALA A 23 -0.30 3.91 -2.33
CA ALA A 23 0.91 3.24 -1.85
C ALA A 23 2.15 4.14 -1.92
N THR A 24 2.27 4.95 -2.97
CA THR A 24 3.39 5.89 -3.15
C THR A 24 3.29 7.04 -2.14
N SER A 25 2.13 7.69 -2.05
CA SER A 25 1.88 8.77 -1.08
C SER A 25 2.03 8.30 0.36
N LEU A 26 1.63 7.06 0.67
CA LEU A 26 1.83 6.48 1.99
C LEU A 26 3.33 6.34 2.30
N ARG A 27 4.13 5.81 1.36
CA ARG A 27 5.60 5.72 1.52
C ARG A 27 6.25 7.09 1.70
N GLU A 28 5.77 8.10 0.97
CA GLU A 28 6.25 9.49 1.13
C GLU A 28 5.89 10.07 2.50
N HIS A 29 4.65 9.90 2.98
CA HIS A 29 4.25 10.33 4.31
C HIS A 29 5.06 9.63 5.41
N ILE A 30 5.27 8.31 5.30
CA ILE A 30 6.10 7.56 6.26
C ILE A 30 7.51 8.17 6.34
N LYS A 31 8.09 8.52 5.18
CA LYS A 31 9.39 9.19 5.08
C LYS A 31 9.40 10.58 5.70
N LEU A 32 8.39 11.40 5.37
CA LEU A 32 8.28 12.78 5.88
C LEU A 32 8.14 12.83 7.40
N HIS A 33 7.47 11.83 7.99
CA HIS A 33 7.29 11.72 9.43
C HIS A 33 8.39 10.92 10.14
N ASN A 34 9.46 10.50 9.42
CA ASN A 34 10.52 9.63 9.93
C ASN A 34 9.98 8.37 10.65
N MET A 35 8.88 7.79 10.16
CA MET A 35 8.23 6.62 10.74
C MET A 35 8.63 5.31 10.04
N GLU A 36 9.73 5.30 9.27
CA GLU A 36 10.22 4.10 8.58
C GLU A 36 10.49 2.92 9.52
N ASP A 37 10.80 3.18 10.79
CA ASP A 37 10.99 2.12 11.79
C ASP A 37 9.68 1.42 12.17
N LEU A 38 8.55 2.15 12.12
CA LEU A 38 7.21 1.68 12.50
C LEU A 38 6.51 0.98 11.35
N PHE A 39 6.79 1.40 10.11
CA PHE A 39 6.26 0.78 8.91
C PHE A 39 7.26 -0.26 8.36
N GLY A 40 6.76 -1.24 7.63
CA GLY A 40 7.55 -2.25 6.94
C GLY A 40 7.27 -2.15 5.46
N GLU A 41 6.73 -3.24 4.92
CA GLU A 41 6.37 -3.30 3.50
C GLU A 41 4.96 -2.74 3.22
N VAL A 42 4.84 -2.06 2.08
CA VAL A 42 3.56 -1.62 1.50
C VAL A 42 3.40 -2.32 0.16
N MET A 43 2.36 -3.13 0.02
CA MET A 43 2.07 -3.96 -1.15
C MET A 43 0.68 -3.64 -1.69
N VAL A 44 0.57 -3.55 -3.01
CA VAL A 44 -0.71 -3.37 -3.70
C VAL A 44 -1.07 -4.68 -4.41
N PRO A 45 -2.22 -5.31 -4.10
CA PRO A 45 -2.68 -6.55 -4.72
C PRO A 45 -3.32 -6.29 -6.10
N THR A 46 -2.60 -5.54 -6.95
CA THR A 46 -2.99 -5.25 -8.34
C THR A 46 -2.07 -5.97 -9.30
N GLU A 47 -2.63 -6.68 -10.27
CA GLU A 47 -1.87 -7.27 -11.36
C GLU A 47 -1.99 -6.36 -12.61
N GLU A 48 -0.87 -5.75 -13.01
CA GLU A 48 -0.80 -5.00 -14.27
C GLU A 48 -0.76 -6.00 -15.43
N VAL A 49 -1.89 -6.18 -16.12
CA VAL A 49 -1.93 -7.01 -17.34
C VAL A 49 -1.69 -6.11 -18.54
N VAL A 50 -0.56 -6.32 -19.22
CA VAL A 50 -0.28 -5.64 -20.48
C VAL A 50 -0.88 -6.46 -21.61
N GLU A 51 -2.13 -6.16 -21.98
CA GLU A 51 -2.74 -6.77 -23.16
C GLU A 51 -2.27 -6.07 -24.43
N ILE A 52 -1.67 -6.84 -25.34
CA ILE A 52 -1.33 -6.39 -26.69
C ILE A 52 -2.46 -6.89 -27.61
N ARG A 53 -3.34 -5.99 -28.06
CA ARG A 53 -4.36 -6.28 -29.08
C ARG A 53 -4.13 -5.39 -30.29
N GLY A 54 -3.83 -6.00 -31.44
CA GLY A 54 -3.71 -5.29 -32.73
C GLY A 54 -2.50 -4.35 -32.86
N GLY A 55 -1.41 -4.59 -32.12
CA GLY A 55 -0.20 -3.75 -32.17
C GLY A 55 -0.24 -2.50 -31.29
N GLN A 56 -1.39 -2.16 -30.68
CA GLN A 56 -1.48 -1.12 -29.65
C GLN A 56 -1.42 -1.75 -28.25
N ARG A 57 -0.51 -1.25 -27.41
CA ARG A 57 -0.42 -1.64 -25.99
C ARG A 57 -1.58 -0.99 -25.25
N ARG A 58 -2.56 -1.78 -24.81
CA ARG A 58 -3.60 -1.32 -23.88
C ARG A 58 -3.25 -1.88 -22.50
N LYS A 59 -2.93 -1.00 -21.55
CA LYS A 59 -2.82 -1.39 -20.15
C LYS A 59 -4.23 -1.79 -19.68
N SER A 60 -4.44 -3.07 -19.37
CA SER A 60 -5.70 -3.59 -18.86
C SER A 60 -5.44 -4.09 -17.45
N GLU A 61 -5.84 -3.32 -16.44
CA GLU A 61 -5.65 -3.71 -15.04
C GLU A 61 -6.70 -4.75 -14.64
N ARG A 62 -6.29 -6.00 -14.42
CA ARG A 62 -7.19 -7.03 -13.89
C ARG A 62 -7.03 -7.05 -12.37
N LYS A 63 -7.98 -6.41 -11.68
CA LYS A 63 -7.94 -6.24 -10.22
C LYS A 63 -8.55 -7.45 -9.54
N PHE A 64 -7.75 -8.21 -8.80
CA PHE A 64 -8.25 -9.30 -7.96
C PHE A 64 -8.99 -8.77 -6.73
N PHE A 65 -8.56 -7.62 -6.20
CA PHE A 65 -9.21 -6.90 -5.10
C PHE A 65 -9.14 -5.38 -5.34
N PRO A 66 -10.07 -4.79 -6.11
CA PRO A 66 -10.05 -3.36 -6.39
C PRO A 66 -10.20 -2.56 -5.10
N GLY A 67 -9.29 -1.62 -4.87
CA GLY A 67 -9.35 -0.69 -3.73
C GLY A 67 -8.78 -1.21 -2.42
N TYR A 68 -7.76 -2.07 -2.44
CA TYR A 68 -7.07 -2.49 -1.22
C TYR A 68 -5.56 -2.28 -1.33
N VAL A 69 -4.94 -1.92 -0.21
CA VAL A 69 -3.48 -1.81 -0.05
C VAL A 69 -3.10 -2.54 1.22
N LEU A 70 -2.12 -3.43 1.14
CA LEU A 70 -1.57 -4.12 2.29
C LEU A 70 -0.40 -3.30 2.85
N VAL A 71 -0.43 -3.06 4.16
CA VAL A 71 0.58 -2.29 4.86
C VAL A 71 1.03 -3.07 6.07
N GLN A 72 2.31 -3.37 6.13
CA GLN A 72 2.93 -3.93 7.31
C GLN A 72 3.32 -2.77 8.23
N MET A 73 2.75 -2.69 9.43
CA MET A 73 3.08 -1.63 10.39
C MET A 73 2.91 -2.08 11.83
N VAL A 74 3.54 -1.34 12.75
CA VAL A 74 3.28 -1.42 14.18
C VAL A 74 2.00 -0.62 14.49
N MET A 75 1.00 -1.26 15.10
CA MET A 75 -0.21 -0.55 15.54
C MET A 75 0.13 0.41 16.68
N ASN A 76 0.15 1.70 16.39
CA ASN A 76 0.21 2.76 17.39
C ASN A 76 -0.66 3.95 16.95
N ASP A 77 -1.00 4.85 17.87
CA ASP A 77 -1.89 5.97 17.54
C ASP A 77 -1.32 6.88 16.45
N ALA A 78 -0.01 7.05 16.40
CA ALA A 78 0.68 7.90 15.43
C ALA A 78 0.64 7.33 14.00
N SER A 79 0.94 6.04 13.83
CA SER A 79 0.88 5.32 12.55
C SER A 79 -0.57 5.19 12.05
N TRP A 80 -1.51 4.95 12.96
CA TRP A 80 -2.93 4.93 12.63
C TRP A 80 -3.42 6.29 12.14
N HIS A 81 -2.98 7.38 12.78
CA HIS A 81 -3.31 8.73 12.33
C HIS A 81 -2.71 9.09 10.96
N LEU A 82 -1.59 8.48 10.60
CA LEU A 82 -0.95 8.68 9.30
C LEU A 82 -1.66 7.91 8.16
N VAL A 83 -2.28 6.77 8.48
CA VAL A 83 -2.99 5.90 7.53
C VAL A 83 -4.45 6.34 7.31
N ARG A 84 -5.09 6.94 8.33
CA ARG A 84 -6.47 7.43 8.26
C ARG A 84 -6.59 8.71 7.42
#